data_AF-A0A377ZLG6-F1
#
_entry.id   AF-A0A377ZLG6-F1
#
_cell.length_a   1.000
_cell.length_b   1.000
_cell.length_c   1.000
_cell.angle_alpha   90.00
_cell.angle_beta   90.00
_cell.angle_gamma   90.00
#
_symmetry.space_group_name_H-M   'P 1'
#
loop_
_entity.id
_entity.type
_entity.pdbx_description
1 polymer ?
#
loop_
_entity_poly.entity_id
_entity_poly.type
_entity_poly.pdbx_seq_one_letter_code
_entity_poly.pdbx_strand_id
1 'polypeptide(L)'
;MAQHAGIDPASIKLVNVNFQLTSALLAGQVDAVIGGYRNIEAQELKLQGKTPVVMNVEDYGVPAYDELVIVAHRDAIHEAKIRKFLTALQAGVGYLRAHPQKSWEAFAAAHPELRTELNHQAWLQTVPLFATDPAALDKARYETYEQFLYNNKLVKKVTPLTNYAVQLH
;
A
#
# COMPACT_ATOMS: atom_id res chain seq x y z
N MET A 1 -4.15 5.14 15.66
CA MET A 1 -3.08 4.50 16.45
C MET A 1 -2.91 5.13 17.83
N ALA A 2 -2.39 6.36 17.98
CA ALA A 2 -2.10 6.96 19.28
C ALA A 2 -3.31 6.99 20.23
N GLN A 3 -4.45 7.53 19.77
CA GLN A 3 -5.69 7.56 20.55
C GLN A 3 -6.18 6.15 20.94
N HIS A 4 -6.04 5.16 20.06
CA HIS A 4 -6.40 3.77 20.35
C HIS A 4 -5.53 3.17 21.47
N ALA A 5 -4.27 3.61 21.58
CA ALA A 5 -3.35 3.26 22.66
C ALA A 5 -3.47 4.17 23.90
N GLY A 6 -4.45 5.08 23.94
CA GLY A 6 -4.62 6.03 25.06
C GLY A 6 -3.57 7.14 25.12
N ILE A 7 -2.85 7.39 24.02
CA ILE A 7 -1.82 8.43 23.89
C ILE A 7 -2.45 9.67 23.24
N ASP A 8 -2.17 10.85 23.82
CA ASP A 8 -2.57 12.14 23.26
C ASP A 8 -1.80 12.41 21.94
N PRO A 9 -2.48 12.52 20.78
CA PRO A 9 -1.79 12.85 19.53
C PRO A 9 -1.03 14.18 19.56
N ALA A 10 -1.46 15.14 20.38
CA ALA A 10 -0.79 16.42 20.50
C ALA A 10 0.57 16.33 21.20
N SER A 11 0.84 15.22 21.92
CA SER A 11 2.17 14.96 22.50
C SER A 11 3.17 14.41 21.47
N ILE A 12 2.74 14.12 20.23
CA ILE A 12 3.58 13.57 19.16
C ILE A 12 4.08 14.72 18.29
N LYS A 13 5.40 14.86 18.18
CA LYS A 13 6.02 15.80 17.25
C LYS A 13 6.16 15.17 15.86
N LEU A 14 5.42 15.70 14.89
CA LEU A 14 5.57 15.29 13.49
C LEU A 14 6.78 15.99 12.85
N VAL A 15 7.65 15.20 12.23
CA VAL A 15 8.80 15.68 11.45
C VAL A 15 8.61 15.20 10.02
N ASN A 16 8.55 16.13 9.06
CA ASN A 16 8.46 15.76 7.65
C ASN A 16 9.85 15.37 7.12
N VAL A 17 10.00 14.11 6.74
CA VAL A 17 11.24 13.54 6.19
C VAL A 17 11.09 13.15 4.71
N ASN A 18 9.96 13.49 4.08
CA ASN A 18 9.61 13.11 2.70
C ASN A 18 9.87 11.61 2.45
N PHE A 19 10.72 11.26 1.48
CA PHE A 19 11.06 9.89 1.11
C PHE A 19 12.20 9.27 1.95
N GLN A 20 12.73 9.98 2.94
CA GLN A 20 13.91 9.56 3.71
C GLN A 20 13.53 8.82 5.01
N LEU A 21 12.52 7.97 4.98
CA LEU A 21 11.95 7.32 6.18
C LEU A 21 13.01 6.52 6.95
N THR A 22 13.70 5.58 6.30
CA THR A 22 14.72 4.73 6.93
C THR A 22 15.96 5.51 7.32
N SER A 23 16.41 6.43 6.46
CA SER A 23 17.57 7.28 6.74
C SER A 23 17.35 8.18 7.98
N ALA A 24 16.15 8.75 8.13
CA ALA A 24 15.81 9.57 9.29
C ALA A 24 15.81 8.76 10.60
N LEU A 25 15.31 7.53 10.58
CA LEU A 25 15.39 6.61 11.73
C LEU A 25 16.84 6.27 12.08
N LEU A 26 17.64 5.90 11.07
CA LEU A 26 19.02 5.46 11.28
C LEU A 26 19.92 6.60 11.78
N ALA A 27 19.66 7.83 11.35
CA ALA A 27 20.35 9.03 11.81
C ALA A 27 19.87 9.51 13.19
N GLY A 28 18.83 8.89 13.78
CA GLY A 28 18.25 9.32 15.05
C GLY A 28 17.53 10.68 14.97
N GLN A 29 17.10 11.10 13.78
CA GLN A 29 16.35 12.35 13.58
C GLN A 29 14.90 12.22 14.05
N VAL A 30 14.37 11.00 14.03
CA VAL A 30 13.02 10.63 14.48
C VAL A 30 13.07 9.29 15.21
N ASP A 31 12.18 9.10 16.17
CA ASP A 31 12.10 7.84 16.95
C ASP A 31 11.26 6.77 16.23
N ALA A 32 10.34 7.19 15.36
CA ALA A 32 9.45 6.32 14.59
C ALA A 32 9.05 7.00 13.27
N VAL A 33 8.62 6.21 12.29
CA VAL A 33 8.06 6.69 11.02
C VAL A 33 6.69 6.07 10.76
N ILE A 34 5.86 6.80 10.03
CA ILE A 34 4.59 6.33 9.48
C ILE A 34 4.64 6.47 7.96
N GLY A 35 4.03 5.55 7.24
CA GLY A 35 4.02 5.51 5.76
C GLY A 35 5.06 4.57 5.14
N GLY A 36 5.91 3.92 5.96
CA GLY A 36 6.76 2.85 5.48
C GLY A 36 5.96 1.56 5.26
N TYR A 37 6.29 0.85 4.19
CA TYR A 37 5.74 -0.46 3.88
C TYR A 37 6.45 -1.59 4.62
N ARG A 38 5.65 -2.52 5.14
CA ARG A 38 6.12 -3.72 5.86
C ARG A 38 7.04 -4.63 5.04
N ASN A 39 6.95 -4.54 3.70
CA ASN A 39 7.75 -5.26 2.72
C ASN A 39 8.94 -4.46 2.16
N ILE A 40 9.11 -3.17 2.47
CA ILE A 40 10.23 -2.35 1.98
C ILE A 40 11.08 -1.81 3.13
N GLU A 41 10.63 -0.79 3.85
CA GLU A 41 11.44 -0.07 4.86
C GLU A 41 11.87 -1.00 6.00
N ALA A 42 11.01 -1.94 6.39
CA ALA A 42 11.36 -2.95 7.39
C ALA A 42 12.45 -3.93 6.87
N GLN A 43 12.50 -4.23 5.57
CA GLN A 43 13.56 -5.06 5.00
C GLN A 43 14.84 -4.26 4.81
N GLU A 44 14.73 -3.01 4.38
CA GLU A 44 15.87 -2.10 4.26
C GLU A 44 16.61 -1.95 5.60
N LEU A 45 15.87 -1.74 6.71
CA LEU A 45 16.46 -1.67 8.05
C LEU A 45 17.16 -2.97 8.46
N LYS A 46 16.58 -4.13 8.13
CA LYS A 46 17.20 -5.44 8.39
C LYS A 46 18.50 -5.64 7.61
N LEU A 47 18.53 -5.26 6.34
CA LEU A 47 19.74 -5.31 5.51
C LEU A 47 20.84 -4.39 6.04
N GLN A 48 20.48 -3.32 6.75
CA GLN A 48 21.40 -2.44 7.47
C GLN A 48 21.74 -2.93 8.90
N GLY A 49 21.43 -4.19 9.21
CA GLY A 49 21.78 -4.82 10.49
C GLY A 49 20.94 -4.35 11.68
N LYS A 50 19.75 -3.78 11.44
CA LYS A 50 18.81 -3.36 12.50
C LYS A 50 17.70 -4.38 12.67
N THR A 51 17.05 -4.32 13.84
CA THR A 51 15.87 -5.14 14.15
C THR A 51 14.66 -4.20 14.26
N PRO A 52 13.99 -3.87 13.15
CA PRO A 52 12.86 -2.94 13.19
C PRO A 52 11.67 -3.56 13.92
N VAL A 53 10.96 -2.75 14.68
CA VAL A 53 9.64 -3.08 15.23
C VAL A 53 8.59 -2.52 14.28
N VAL A 54 7.74 -3.39 13.76
CA VAL A 54 6.64 -3.01 12.86
C VAL A 54 5.34 -3.02 13.65
N MET A 55 4.66 -1.87 13.67
CA MET A 55 3.32 -1.73 14.23
C MET A 55 2.33 -1.61 13.08
N ASN A 56 1.56 -2.66 12.79
CA ASN A 56 0.58 -2.60 11.72
C ASN A 56 -0.58 -1.70 12.16
N VAL A 57 -1.02 -0.78 11.31
CA VAL A 57 -2.06 0.20 11.66
C VAL A 57 -3.39 -0.47 12.06
N GLU A 58 -3.63 -1.66 11.51
CA GLU A 58 -4.79 -2.51 11.73
C GLU A 58 -4.88 -3.02 13.17
N ASP A 59 -3.74 -3.31 13.79
CA ASP A 59 -3.64 -3.70 15.21
C ASP A 59 -3.99 -2.52 16.13
N TYR A 60 -4.06 -1.30 15.58
CA TYR A 60 -4.32 -0.06 16.32
C TYR A 60 -5.56 0.71 15.82
N GLY A 61 -6.56 -0.04 15.35
CA GLY A 61 -7.91 0.46 15.11
C GLY A 61 -8.17 1.07 13.73
N VAL A 62 -7.21 1.00 12.80
CA VAL A 62 -7.44 1.36 11.40
C VAL A 62 -8.07 0.15 10.68
N PRO A 63 -9.27 0.24 10.10
CA PRO A 63 -9.86 -0.89 9.39
C PRO A 63 -9.04 -1.23 8.13
N ALA A 64 -9.15 -2.48 7.66
CA ALA A 64 -8.48 -2.90 6.43
C ALA A 64 -8.84 -2.01 5.23
N TYR A 65 -7.86 -1.73 4.39
CA TYR A 65 -7.99 -0.90 3.19
C TYR A 65 -7.04 -1.37 2.09
N ASP A 66 -7.28 -0.94 0.87
CA ASP A 66 -6.35 -1.17 -0.25
C ASP A 66 -5.28 -0.09 -0.22
N GLU A 67 -4.03 -0.48 0.07
CA GLU A 67 -2.90 0.45 0.14
C GLU A 67 -2.61 1.13 -1.20
N LEU A 68 -2.74 0.38 -2.31
CA LEU A 68 -2.59 0.88 -3.66
C LEU A 68 -3.80 0.50 -4.51
N VAL A 69 -4.32 1.48 -5.26
CA VAL A 69 -5.48 1.33 -6.14
C VAL A 69 -5.18 1.91 -7.52
N ILE A 70 -5.85 1.37 -8.54
CA ILE A 70 -5.83 1.96 -9.88
C ILE A 70 -6.91 3.04 -9.96
N VAL A 71 -6.51 4.24 -10.40
CA VAL A 71 -7.43 5.35 -10.61
C VAL A 71 -7.53 5.68 -12.09
N ALA A 72 -8.74 6.05 -12.53
CA ALA A 72 -9.00 6.50 -13.88
C ALA A 72 -9.90 7.74 -13.84
N HIS A 73 -9.82 8.57 -14.88
CA HIS A 73 -10.74 9.70 -15.01
C HIS A 73 -12.18 9.18 -15.14
N ARG A 74 -13.14 9.80 -14.44
CA ARG A 74 -14.54 9.36 -14.40
C ARG A 74 -15.15 9.22 -15.80
N ASP A 75 -14.82 10.13 -16.71
CA ASP A 75 -15.39 10.12 -18.06
C ASP A 75 -14.82 9.00 -18.94
N ALA A 76 -13.72 8.37 -18.53
CA ALA A 76 -13.07 7.30 -19.26
C ALA A 76 -13.59 5.89 -18.88
N ILE A 77 -14.43 5.76 -17.85
CA ILE A 77 -14.83 4.44 -17.30
C ILE A 77 -15.57 3.54 -18.30
N HIS A 78 -16.21 4.14 -19.31
CA HIS A 78 -16.93 3.43 -20.36
C HIS A 78 -16.05 3.07 -21.56
N GLU A 79 -14.81 3.57 -21.61
CA GLU A 79 -13.91 3.28 -22.71
C GLU A 79 -13.45 1.83 -22.67
N ALA A 80 -13.51 1.14 -23.82
CA ALA A 80 -13.08 -0.25 -23.96
C ALA A 80 -11.63 -0.49 -23.51
N LYS A 81 -10.77 0.53 -23.57
CA LYS A 81 -9.37 0.45 -23.12
C LYS A 81 -9.25 0.13 -21.63
N ILE A 82 -10.18 0.60 -20.79
CA ILE A 82 -10.14 0.37 -19.34
C ILE A 82 -10.40 -1.10 -19.03
N ARG A 83 -11.44 -1.69 -19.64
CA ARG A 83 -11.71 -3.13 -19.47
C ARG A 83 -10.56 -3.99 -19.98
N LYS A 84 -10.02 -3.67 -21.16
CA LYS A 84 -8.84 -4.37 -21.72
C LYS A 84 -7.62 -4.27 -20.81
N PHE A 85 -7.38 -3.11 -20.20
CA PHE A 85 -6.30 -2.92 -19.23
C PHE A 85 -6.49 -3.81 -18.00
N LEU A 86 -7.69 -3.83 -17.41
CA LEU A 86 -7.98 -4.66 -16.24
C LEU A 86 -7.84 -6.17 -16.54
N THR A 87 -8.29 -6.62 -17.72
CA THR A 87 -8.07 -8.02 -18.16
C THR A 87 -6.58 -8.35 -18.28
N ALA A 88 -5.79 -7.46 -18.89
CA ALA A 88 -4.34 -7.65 -19.01
C ALA A 88 -3.64 -7.63 -17.64
N LEU A 89 -4.07 -6.73 -16.74
CA LEU A 89 -3.56 -6.66 -15.37
C LEU A 89 -3.86 -7.94 -14.59
N GLN A 90 -5.08 -8.46 -14.67
CA GLN A 90 -5.46 -9.72 -14.01
C GLN A 90 -4.64 -10.90 -14.53
N ALA A 91 -4.42 -10.99 -15.85
CA ALA A 91 -3.56 -12.00 -16.44
C ALA A 91 -2.09 -11.86 -15.95
N GLY A 92 -1.58 -10.62 -15.90
CA GLY A 92 -0.25 -10.31 -15.40
C GLY A 92 -0.07 -10.68 -13.92
N VAL A 93 -1.02 -10.34 -13.06
CA VAL A 93 -1.02 -10.72 -11.64
C VAL A 93 -1.11 -12.23 -11.47
N GLY A 94 -1.95 -12.91 -12.26
CA GLY A 94 -2.05 -14.37 -12.27
C GLY A 94 -0.70 -15.02 -12.60
N TYR A 95 -0.03 -14.55 -13.65
CA TYR A 95 1.30 -15.03 -14.02
C TYR A 95 2.35 -14.73 -12.94
N LEU A 96 2.37 -13.49 -12.42
CA LEU A 96 3.29 -13.05 -11.36
C LEU A 96 3.19 -13.95 -10.13
N ARG A 97 1.97 -14.25 -9.69
CA ARG A 97 1.71 -15.12 -8.52
C ARG A 97 2.10 -16.58 -8.77
N ALA A 98 1.88 -17.09 -9.98
CA ALA A 98 2.27 -18.45 -10.36
C ALA A 98 3.78 -18.61 -10.58
N HIS A 99 4.47 -17.53 -10.95
CA HIS A 99 5.89 -17.53 -11.32
C HIS A 99 6.66 -16.34 -10.70
N PRO A 100 6.69 -16.21 -9.36
CA PRO A 100 7.23 -15.03 -8.70
C PRO A 100 8.71 -14.78 -9.02
N GLN A 101 9.53 -15.84 -8.97
CA GLN A 101 10.97 -15.76 -9.24
C GLN A 101 11.27 -15.44 -10.70
N LYS A 102 10.58 -16.10 -11.65
CA LYS A 102 10.77 -15.81 -13.09
C LYS A 102 10.35 -14.39 -13.45
N SER A 103 9.27 -13.90 -12.83
CA SER A 103 8.79 -12.53 -13.04
C SER A 103 9.77 -11.51 -12.48
N TRP A 104 10.37 -11.77 -11.32
CA TRP A 104 11.47 -10.96 -10.78
C TRP A 104 12.67 -10.95 -11.74
N GLU A 105 13.11 -12.11 -12.22
CA GLU A 105 14.26 -12.21 -13.12
C GLU A 105 14.05 -11.43 -14.41
N ALA A 106 12.85 -11.52 -14.99
CA ALA A 106 12.48 -10.74 -16.17
C ALA A 106 12.48 -9.23 -15.88
N PHE A 107 11.88 -8.81 -14.75
CA PHE A 107 11.85 -7.41 -14.33
C PHE A 107 13.26 -6.85 -14.09
N ALA A 108 14.08 -7.56 -13.31
CA ALA A 108 15.45 -7.16 -12.98
C ALA A 108 16.41 -7.19 -14.18
N ALA A 109 16.13 -8.00 -15.20
CA ALA A 109 16.85 -7.97 -16.46
C ALA A 109 16.50 -6.73 -17.30
N ALA A 110 15.23 -6.33 -17.30
CA ALA A 110 14.76 -5.12 -17.99
C ALA A 110 15.13 -3.82 -17.25
N HIS A 111 15.28 -3.89 -15.93
CA HIS A 111 15.61 -2.77 -15.04
C HIS A 111 16.83 -3.11 -14.16
N PRO A 112 18.05 -3.18 -14.71
CA PRO A 112 19.25 -3.57 -13.97
C PRO A 112 19.55 -2.67 -12.76
N GLU A 113 19.18 -1.40 -12.83
CA GLU A 113 19.29 -0.42 -11.73
C GLU A 113 18.45 -0.78 -10.51
N LEU A 114 17.38 -1.56 -10.71
CA LEU A 114 16.50 -2.03 -9.64
C LEU A 114 16.86 -3.45 -9.17
N ARG A 115 17.90 -4.08 -9.74
CA ARG A 115 18.37 -5.41 -9.34
C ARG A 115 19.21 -5.35 -8.08
N THR A 116 18.56 -5.07 -6.96
CA THR A 116 19.18 -5.02 -5.64
C THR A 116 18.65 -6.15 -4.76
N GLU A 117 19.40 -6.50 -3.72
CA GLU A 117 18.96 -7.48 -2.72
C GLU A 117 17.65 -7.02 -2.04
N LEU A 118 17.54 -5.73 -1.72
CA LEU A 118 16.33 -5.15 -1.14
C LEU A 118 15.13 -5.37 -2.05
N ASN A 119 15.24 -5.02 -3.34
CA ASN A 119 14.12 -5.14 -4.26
C ASN A 119 13.76 -6.59 -4.53
N HIS A 120 14.72 -7.52 -4.55
CA HIS A 120 14.42 -8.95 -4.68
C HIS A 120 13.61 -9.46 -3.50
N GLN A 121 14.04 -9.15 -2.27
CA GLN A 121 13.32 -9.55 -1.05
C GLN A 121 11.94 -8.90 -0.97
N ALA A 122 11.87 -7.59 -1.24
CA ALA A 122 10.62 -6.83 -1.26
C ALA A 122 9.65 -7.40 -2.30
N TRP A 123 10.12 -7.72 -3.51
CA TRP A 123 9.31 -8.32 -4.56
C TRP A 123 8.61 -9.59 -4.08
N LEU A 124 9.39 -10.55 -3.55
CA LEU A 124 8.86 -11.82 -3.07
C LEU A 124 7.86 -11.65 -1.91
N GLN A 125 8.07 -10.65 -1.05
CA GLN A 125 7.13 -10.31 0.04
C GLN A 125 5.89 -9.57 -0.45
N THR A 126 5.97 -8.90 -1.60
CA THR A 126 4.84 -8.17 -2.19
C THR A 126 3.90 -9.10 -2.94
N VAL A 127 4.41 -10.14 -3.60
CA VAL A 127 3.59 -11.06 -4.44
C VAL A 127 2.34 -11.59 -3.71
N PRO A 128 2.41 -12.06 -2.45
CA PRO A 128 1.22 -12.52 -1.73
C PRO A 128 0.16 -11.43 -1.50
N LEU A 129 0.58 -10.16 -1.42
CA LEU A 129 -0.25 -8.99 -1.13
C LEU A 129 -1.00 -8.46 -2.34
N PHE A 130 -0.65 -8.87 -3.56
CA PHE A 130 -1.41 -8.51 -4.76
C PHE A 130 -2.86 -9.03 -4.67
N ALA A 131 -3.82 -8.18 -5.07
CA ALA A 131 -5.21 -8.57 -5.19
C ALA A 131 -5.36 -9.81 -6.08
N THR A 132 -6.12 -10.81 -5.61
CA THR A 132 -6.37 -12.03 -6.41
C THR A 132 -7.24 -11.74 -7.62
N ASP A 133 -8.16 -10.78 -7.50
CA ASP A 133 -8.93 -10.22 -8.60
C ASP A 133 -8.77 -8.68 -8.61
N PRO A 134 -7.85 -8.14 -9.42
CA PRO A 134 -7.61 -6.70 -9.51
C PRO A 134 -8.79 -5.88 -10.06
N ALA A 135 -9.80 -6.53 -10.65
CA ALA A 135 -11.00 -5.85 -11.17
C ALA A 135 -12.19 -5.89 -10.18
N ALA A 136 -12.12 -6.74 -9.15
CA ALA A 136 -13.16 -6.83 -8.13
C ALA A 136 -13.11 -5.65 -7.16
N LEU A 137 -14.29 -5.17 -6.75
CA LEU A 137 -14.43 -4.12 -5.74
C LEU A 137 -15.04 -4.70 -4.46
N ASP A 138 -14.29 -4.67 -3.37
CA ASP A 138 -14.80 -5.00 -2.03
C ASP A 138 -15.58 -3.80 -1.46
N LYS A 139 -16.86 -3.71 -1.80
CA LYS A 139 -17.71 -2.56 -1.40
C LYS A 139 -17.73 -2.35 0.11
N ALA A 140 -17.84 -3.42 0.89
CA ALA A 140 -17.93 -3.36 2.34
C ALA A 140 -16.65 -2.78 2.96
N ARG A 141 -15.47 -3.12 2.41
CA ARG A 141 -14.19 -2.53 2.83
C ARG A 141 -14.17 -1.02 2.62
N TYR A 142 -14.58 -0.56 1.44
CA TYR A 142 -14.59 0.87 1.11
C TYR A 142 -15.58 1.66 1.97
N GLU A 143 -16.79 1.13 2.16
CA GLU A 143 -17.82 1.74 3.01
C GLU A 143 -17.36 1.80 4.48
N THR A 144 -16.77 0.71 4.99
CA THR A 144 -16.21 0.66 6.36
C THR A 144 -15.09 1.68 6.54
N TYR A 145 -14.18 1.79 5.56
CA TYR A 145 -13.07 2.72 5.63
C TYR A 145 -13.52 4.18 5.55
N GLU A 146 -14.45 4.52 4.65
CA GLU A 146 -14.99 5.89 4.60
C GLU A 146 -15.73 6.27 5.88
N GLN A 147 -16.49 5.34 6.48
CA GLN A 147 -17.13 5.56 7.77
C GLN A 147 -16.10 5.81 8.88
N PHE A 148 -14.98 5.08 8.88
CA PHE A 148 -13.86 5.33 9.78
C PHE A 148 -13.28 6.73 9.57
N LEU A 149 -13.02 7.15 8.32
CA LEU A 149 -12.53 8.49 8.02
C LEU A 149 -13.51 9.58 8.49
N TYR A 150 -14.81 9.37 8.32
CA TYR A 150 -15.85 10.30 8.76
C TYR A 150 -15.91 10.41 10.28
N ASN A 151 -15.91 9.28 10.99
CA ASN A 151 -15.91 9.24 12.45
C ASN A 151 -14.68 9.95 13.05
N ASN A 152 -13.55 9.90 12.35
CA ASN A 152 -12.31 10.57 12.72
C ASN A 152 -12.17 11.98 12.14
N LYS A 153 -13.22 12.54 11.52
CA LYS A 153 -13.28 13.90 10.97
C LYS A 153 -12.25 14.19 9.88
N LEU A 154 -11.74 13.16 9.20
CA LEU A 154 -10.83 13.28 8.05
C LEU A 154 -11.58 13.60 6.76
N VAL A 155 -12.86 13.22 6.69
CA VAL A 155 -13.80 13.63 5.64
C VAL A 155 -15.03 14.27 6.25
N LYS A 156 -15.66 15.21 5.51
CA LYS A 156 -16.80 16.00 6.00
C LYS A 156 -18.15 15.29 5.89
N LYS A 157 -18.23 14.26 5.04
CA LYS A 157 -19.44 13.48 4.77
C LYS A 157 -19.05 12.11 4.23
N VAL A 158 -19.94 11.14 4.41
CA VAL A 158 -19.90 9.85 3.71
C VAL A 158 -20.47 10.04 2.31
N THR A 159 -19.77 9.53 1.30
CA THR A 159 -20.08 9.70 -0.12
C THR A 159 -20.58 8.37 -0.67
N PRO A 160 -21.66 8.34 -1.47
CA PRO A 160 -22.05 7.12 -2.14
C PRO A 160 -20.87 6.50 -2.88
N LEU A 161 -20.56 5.22 -2.62
CA LEU A 161 -19.40 4.51 -3.16
C LEU A 161 -19.28 4.66 -4.69
N THR A 162 -20.42 4.60 -5.38
CA THR A 162 -20.53 4.74 -6.84
C THR A 162 -20.04 6.08 -7.40
N ASN A 163 -19.82 7.09 -6.56
CA ASN A 163 -19.26 8.36 -7.00
C ASN A 163 -17.74 8.30 -7.22
N TYR A 164 -17.04 7.34 -6.63
CA TYR A 164 -15.56 7.29 -6.68
C TYR A 164 -14.97 5.90 -6.91
N ALA A 165 -15.74 4.82 -6.73
CA ALA A 165 -15.32 3.46 -7.07
C ALA A 165 -16.45 2.70 -7.76
N VAL A 166 -16.12 2.00 -8.84
CA VAL A 166 -17.06 1.16 -9.59
C VAL A 166 -16.38 -0.15 -9.97
N GLN A 167 -17.14 -1.24 -9.93
CA GLN A 167 -16.70 -2.50 -10.50
C GLN A 167 -17.04 -2.53 -11.99
N LEU A 168 -16.05 -2.83 -12.82
CA LEU A 168 -16.21 -2.92 -14.27
C LEU A 168 -16.26 -4.41 -14.66
N HIS A 169 -17.40 -4.85 -15.20
CA HIS A 169 -17.61 -6.22 -15.70
C HIS A 169 -16.91 -6.57 -17.02
#